data_AF-A0A938TBW6-F1
#
_entry.id   AF-A0A938TBW6-F1
#
_cell.length_a   1.000
_cell.length_b   1.000
_cell.length_c   1.000
_cell.angle_alpha   90.00
_cell.angle_beta   90.00
_cell.angle_gamma   90.00
#
_symmetry.space_group_name_H-M   'P 1'
#
loop_
_entity.id
_entity.type
_entity.pdbx_description
1 polymer ?
#
loop_
_entity_poly.entity_id
_entity_poly.type
_entity_poly.pdbx_seq_one_letter_code
_entity_poly.pdbx_strand_id
1 'polypeptide(L)'
;MIIYNNVYGDLLGTFQVAGAWLPSLAISDTDGALLLTRTNTAVTVSVYGCKFDADIDAPEAWDISTGSTNIVVGVIDTGIDYNHPDLAANMWVNTLELNGTPGVDDDGNGFIDDVHGYDFVNDDGDPMDDHFHGTHCAG
;
A
#
# COMPACT_ATOMS: atom_id res chain seq x y z
N MET A 1 -12.97 2.41 -15.93
CA MET A 1 -11.95 3.23 -16.62
C MET A 1 -11.93 4.59 -15.94
N ILE A 2 -10.83 4.90 -15.25
CA ILE A 2 -10.60 6.17 -14.56
C ILE A 2 -9.92 7.09 -15.58
N ILE A 3 -10.47 8.29 -15.78
CA ILE A 3 -9.80 9.31 -16.60
C ILE A 3 -9.06 10.22 -15.64
N TYR A 4 -7.74 10.06 -15.56
CA TYR A 4 -6.87 11.05 -14.95
C TYR A 4 -6.67 12.19 -15.96
N ASN A 5 -7.10 13.41 -15.61
CA ASN A 5 -6.63 14.60 -16.31
C ASN A 5 -5.69 15.35 -15.37
N ASN A 6 -4.38 15.17 -15.56
CA ASN A 6 -3.33 15.81 -14.75
C ASN A 6 -2.79 17.10 -15.40
N VAL A 7 -3.64 17.81 -16.16
CA VAL A 7 -3.29 19.08 -16.80
C VAL A 7 -4.34 20.13 -16.46
N TYR A 8 -3.89 21.28 -16.01
CA TYR A 8 -4.73 22.45 -15.69
C TYR A 8 -5.48 22.92 -16.95
N GLY A 9 -6.81 22.80 -16.98
CA GLY A 9 -7.64 23.23 -18.11
C GLY A 9 -9.10 22.76 -18.05
N ASP A 10 -10.01 23.54 -18.65
CA ASP A 10 -11.46 23.26 -18.68
C ASP A 10 -11.76 21.92 -19.38
N LEU A 11 -12.55 21.07 -18.72
CA LEU A 11 -13.03 19.79 -19.26
C LEU A 11 -14.14 20.04 -20.31
N LEU A 12 -13.76 20.33 -21.56
CA LEU A 12 -14.72 20.54 -22.65
C LEU A 12 -15.08 19.22 -23.34
N GLY A 13 -16.03 18.49 -22.77
CA GLY A 13 -16.65 17.32 -23.38
C GLY A 13 -18.10 17.17 -22.94
N THR A 14 -19.00 16.81 -23.86
CA THR A 14 -20.40 16.50 -23.52
C THR A 14 -20.46 15.14 -22.82
N PHE A 15 -20.87 15.13 -21.55
CA PHE A 15 -21.28 13.89 -20.87
C PHE A 15 -22.46 13.27 -21.63
N GLN A 16 -22.31 12.01 -22.05
CA GLN A 16 -23.19 11.33 -23.01
C GLN A 16 -24.64 11.14 -22.52
N VAL A 17 -25.49 10.72 -23.46
CA VAL A 17 -26.94 10.53 -23.38
C VAL A 17 -27.43 9.53 -22.31
N ALA A 18 -28.69 9.70 -21.90
CA ALA A 18 -29.36 8.95 -20.84
C ALA A 18 -29.27 7.41 -20.99
N GLY A 19 -28.83 6.73 -19.93
CA GLY A 19 -28.82 5.26 -19.83
C GLY A 19 -27.46 4.63 -19.49
N ALA A 20 -26.37 5.41 -19.47
CA ALA A 20 -25.06 4.95 -19.03
C ALA A 20 -24.79 5.39 -17.58
N TRP A 21 -24.53 4.44 -16.68
CA TRP A 21 -24.04 4.73 -15.33
C TRP A 21 -22.67 5.41 -15.43
N LEU A 22 -22.56 6.58 -14.81
CA LEU A 22 -21.31 7.32 -14.72
C LEU A 22 -20.68 6.94 -13.38
N PRO A 23 -19.48 6.33 -13.34
CA PRO A 23 -18.77 6.21 -12.08
C PRO A 23 -18.31 7.63 -11.68
N SER A 24 -18.70 8.03 -10.47
CA SER A 24 -18.21 9.15 -9.65
C SER A 24 -17.43 10.28 -10.35
N LEU A 25 -17.98 11.49 -10.30
CA LEU A 25 -17.27 12.73 -10.60
C LEU A 25 -16.47 13.19 -9.37
N ALA A 26 -15.14 13.24 -9.47
CA ALA A 26 -14.29 13.87 -8.45
C ALA A 26 -13.89 15.28 -8.91
N ILE A 27 -14.01 16.26 -8.01
CA ILE A 27 -13.60 17.65 -8.23
C ILE A 27 -12.45 17.91 -7.25
N SER A 28 -11.31 18.41 -7.73
CA SER A 28 -10.19 18.76 -6.85
C SER A 28 -10.52 19.99 -6.01
N ASP A 29 -9.94 20.12 -4.82
CA ASP A 29 -10.14 21.29 -3.93
C ASP A 29 -9.80 22.64 -4.60
N THR A 30 -8.85 22.63 -5.54
CA THR A 30 -8.44 23.84 -6.27
C THR A 30 -9.48 24.23 -7.34
N ASP A 31 -10.11 23.24 -7.98
CA ASP A 31 -11.11 23.46 -9.03
C ASP A 31 -12.51 23.72 -8.47
N GLY A 32 -12.79 23.27 -7.24
CA GLY A 32 -14.05 23.54 -6.53
C GLY A 32 -14.32 25.04 -6.31
N ALA A 33 -13.26 25.81 -6.03
CA ALA A 33 -13.35 27.27 -5.86
C ALA A 33 -13.62 28.01 -7.19
N LEU A 34 -13.05 27.52 -8.30
CA LEU A 34 -13.27 28.07 -9.64
C LEU A 34 -14.65 27.72 -10.21
N LEU A 35 -15.18 26.53 -9.90
CA LEU A 35 -16.52 26.13 -10.30
C LEU A 35 -17.61 26.98 -9.62
N LEU A 36 -17.44 27.27 -8.32
CA LEU A 36 -18.37 28.07 -7.51
C LEU A 36 -18.53 29.51 -8.03
N THR A 37 -17.47 30.09 -8.64
CA THR A 37 -17.51 31.45 -9.20
C THR A 37 -18.15 31.52 -10.59
N ARG A 38 -18.28 30.38 -11.29
CA ARG A 38 -18.82 30.32 -12.66
C ARG A 38 -20.29 29.88 -12.72
N THR A 39 -20.77 29.14 -11.72
CA THR A 39 -22.19 28.79 -11.61
C THR A 39 -22.86 29.78 -10.67
N ASN A 40 -23.56 30.80 -11.19
CA ASN A 40 -24.40 31.73 -10.40
C ASN A 40 -25.58 31.06 -9.67
N THR A 41 -25.55 29.74 -9.53
CA THR A 41 -26.49 28.89 -8.81
C THR A 41 -25.67 27.91 -7.99
N ALA A 42 -25.97 27.77 -6.70
CA ALA A 42 -25.31 26.77 -5.85
C ALA A 42 -25.56 25.37 -6.42
N VAL A 43 -24.51 24.72 -6.89
CA VAL A 43 -24.53 23.29 -7.24
C VAL A 43 -24.12 22.52 -6.00
N THR A 44 -25.06 21.80 -5.38
CA THR A 44 -24.75 20.89 -4.27
C THR A 44 -24.13 19.61 -4.84
N VAL A 45 -22.82 19.43 -4.65
CA VAL A 45 -22.15 18.16 -4.93
C VAL A 45 -22.19 17.35 -3.64
N SER A 46 -23.11 16.38 -3.57
CA SER A 46 -23.14 15.42 -2.46
C SER A 46 -22.15 14.30 -2.73
N VAL A 47 -21.00 14.35 -2.08
CA VAL A 47 -20.07 13.21 -2.02
C VAL A 47 -20.66 12.20 -1.03
N TYR A 48 -21.33 11.18 -1.55
CA TYR A 48 -21.76 10.03 -0.75
C TYR A 48 -20.66 8.98 -0.80
N GLY A 49 -19.94 8.74 0.29
CA GLY A 49 -19.01 7.60 0.34
C GLY A 49 -17.99 7.57 1.47
N CYS A 50 -17.64 8.68 2.09
CA CYS A 50 -16.72 8.71 3.22
C CYS A 50 -17.36 9.38 4.43
N LYS A 51 -17.26 8.72 5.59
CA LYS A 51 -17.55 9.34 6.87
C LYS A 51 -16.27 10.11 7.25
N PHE A 52 -16.41 11.39 7.59
CA PHE A 52 -15.29 12.15 8.17
C PHE A 52 -14.78 11.43 9.41
N ASP A 53 -13.45 11.37 9.59
CA ASP A 53 -12.83 10.74 10.76
C ASP A 53 -13.14 9.22 10.84
N ALA A 54 -13.14 8.56 9.69
CA ALA A 54 -13.35 7.12 9.59
C ALA A 54 -12.07 6.44 9.10
N ASP A 55 -11.05 6.54 9.92
CA ASP A 55 -9.76 5.86 9.77
C ASP A 55 -9.33 5.26 11.13
N ILE A 56 -8.03 5.04 11.34
CA ILE A 56 -7.49 4.39 12.53
C ILE A 56 -6.71 5.36 13.44
N ASP A 57 -6.77 6.67 13.17
CA ASP A 57 -6.04 7.72 13.89
C ASP A 57 -4.51 7.46 13.93
N ALA A 58 -3.95 6.95 12.82
CA ALA A 58 -2.52 6.60 12.75
C ALA A 58 -1.60 7.82 12.95
N PRO A 59 -1.85 9.00 12.34
CA PRO A 59 -1.03 10.19 12.60
C PRO A 59 -0.99 10.60 14.08
N GLU A 60 -2.14 10.54 14.77
CA GLU A 60 -2.26 10.83 16.20
C GLU A 60 -1.53 9.77 17.04
N ALA A 61 -1.59 8.49 16.65
CA ALA A 61 -0.84 7.42 17.31
C ALA A 61 0.68 7.57 17.11
N TRP A 62 1.13 8.04 15.96
CA TRP A 62 2.55 8.28 15.65
C TRP A 62 3.18 9.38 16.50
N ASP A 63 2.39 10.31 17.07
CA ASP A 63 2.86 11.26 18.08
C ASP A 63 3.30 10.55 19.39
N ILE A 64 2.83 9.32 19.63
CA ILE A 64 3.19 8.49 20.79
C ILE A 64 4.33 7.53 20.42
N SER A 65 4.20 6.82 19.29
CA SER A 65 5.21 5.88 18.80
C SER A 65 5.00 5.55 17.33
N THR A 66 6.09 5.48 16.56
CA THR A 66 6.11 4.99 15.18
C THR A 66 6.64 3.56 15.07
N GLY A 67 6.73 2.83 16.19
CA GLY A 67 7.22 1.46 16.24
C GLY A 67 8.68 1.34 16.70
N SER A 68 9.22 0.13 16.60
CA SER A 68 10.57 -0.24 17.03
C SER A 68 11.04 -1.45 16.23
N THR A 69 12.30 -1.46 15.81
CA THR A 69 12.94 -2.62 15.13
C THR A 69 13.08 -3.85 16.04
N ASN A 70 12.82 -3.72 17.34
CA ASN A 70 12.80 -4.84 18.28
C ASN A 70 11.47 -5.60 18.26
N ILE A 71 10.44 -5.05 17.61
CA ILE A 71 9.15 -5.73 17.41
C ILE A 71 9.20 -6.39 16.05
N VAL A 72 9.19 -7.73 16.04
CA VAL A 72 9.18 -8.52 14.81
C VAL A 72 7.76 -9.00 14.54
N VAL A 73 7.28 -8.81 13.32
CA VAL A 73 5.96 -9.27 12.85
C VAL A 73 6.18 -10.33 11.78
N GLY A 74 5.61 -11.52 11.98
CA GLY A 74 5.63 -12.59 10.99
C GLY A 74 4.44 -12.50 10.03
N VAL A 75 4.70 -12.54 8.73
CA VAL A 75 3.68 -12.59 7.67
C VAL A 75 3.69 -14.00 7.09
N ILE A 76 2.55 -14.70 7.20
CA ILE A 76 2.36 -16.04 6.60
C ILE A 76 1.48 -15.86 5.37
N ASP A 77 2.11 -15.73 4.20
CA ASP A 77 1.45 -15.37 2.93
C ASP A 77 2.24 -15.94 1.74
N THR A 78 2.17 -15.35 0.55
CA THR A 78 2.89 -15.76 -0.67
C THR A 78 4.39 -15.44 -0.67
N GLY A 79 4.93 -14.96 0.44
CA GLY A 79 6.30 -14.44 0.55
C GLY A 79 6.34 -12.92 0.64
N ILE A 80 7.52 -12.34 0.49
CA ILE A 80 7.74 -10.89 0.52
C ILE A 80 8.88 -10.52 -0.42
N ASP A 81 8.69 -9.48 -1.23
CA ASP A 81 9.80 -8.85 -1.96
C ASP A 81 10.66 -8.05 -0.98
N TYR A 82 11.62 -8.74 -0.37
CA TYR A 82 12.58 -8.15 0.56
C TYR A 82 13.57 -7.16 -0.11
N ASN A 83 13.56 -7.04 -1.45
CA ASN A 83 14.30 -6.02 -2.19
C ASN A 83 13.46 -4.77 -2.51
N HIS A 84 12.16 -4.76 -2.17
CA HIS A 84 11.30 -3.61 -2.44
C HIS A 84 11.83 -2.37 -1.69
N PRO A 85 12.04 -1.22 -2.36
CA PRO A 85 12.74 -0.08 -1.78
C PRO A 85 12.06 0.52 -0.54
N ASP A 86 10.75 0.32 -0.40
CA ASP A 86 9.96 0.82 0.73
C ASP A 86 9.86 -0.20 1.90
N LEU A 87 10.23 -1.46 1.66
CA LEU A 87 10.16 -2.54 2.67
C LEU A 87 11.54 -2.99 3.17
N ALA A 88 12.57 -2.92 2.32
CA ALA A 88 13.91 -3.45 2.60
C ALA A 88 14.51 -2.94 3.92
N ALA A 89 14.22 -1.69 4.31
CA ALA A 89 14.70 -1.12 5.56
C ALA A 89 14.03 -1.71 6.82
N ASN A 90 12.84 -2.29 6.68
CA ASN A 90 12.05 -2.89 7.76
C ASN A 90 12.07 -4.43 7.75
N MET A 91 12.76 -5.04 6.78
CA MET A 91 12.88 -6.50 6.71
C MET A 91 13.62 -7.05 7.92
N TRP A 92 13.05 -8.08 8.53
CA TRP A 92 13.76 -8.87 9.52
C TRP A 92 14.92 -9.62 8.86
N VAL A 93 15.99 -9.82 9.63
CA VAL A 93 17.20 -10.50 9.19
C VAL A 93 17.62 -11.50 10.25
N ASN A 94 17.68 -12.77 9.89
CA ASN A 94 18.35 -13.78 10.68
C ASN A 94 19.86 -13.55 10.60
N THR A 95 20.42 -12.87 11.61
CA THR A 95 21.85 -12.52 11.60
C THR A 95 22.77 -13.72 11.74
N LEU A 96 22.27 -14.86 12.23
CA LEU A 96 23.06 -16.09 12.35
C LEU A 96 23.26 -16.73 10.98
N GLU A 97 22.19 -16.85 10.19
CA GLU A 97 22.24 -17.32 8.79
C GLU A 97 22.96 -16.32 7.87
N LEU A 98 22.69 -15.02 8.01
CA LEU A 98 23.34 -13.99 7.17
C LEU A 98 24.87 -14.01 7.29
N ASN A 99 25.39 -14.28 8.50
CA ASN A 99 26.83 -14.39 8.77
C ASN A 99 27.31 -15.85 8.84
N GLY A 100 26.44 -16.78 8.45
CA GLY A 100 26.59 -18.21 8.55
C GLY A 100 27.42 -18.82 7.41
N THR A 101 27.35 -20.13 7.33
CA THR A 101 27.98 -20.93 6.29
C THR A 101 26.94 -21.32 5.25
N PRO A 102 27.11 -20.96 3.96
CA PRO A 102 26.14 -21.32 2.93
C PRO A 102 25.81 -22.82 2.91
N GLY A 103 24.52 -23.15 2.96
CA GLY A 103 24.01 -24.52 2.98
C GLY A 103 24.05 -25.18 4.35
N VAL A 104 24.22 -24.42 5.43
CA VAL A 104 24.17 -24.88 6.83
C VAL A 104 23.04 -24.15 7.55
N ASP A 105 22.36 -24.85 8.44
CA ASP A 105 21.47 -24.27 9.43
C ASP A 105 22.33 -23.85 10.64
N ASP A 106 22.73 -22.57 10.67
CA ASP A 106 23.69 -22.01 11.63
C ASP A 106 23.05 -21.66 12.97
N ASP A 107 21.74 -21.41 13.01
CA ASP A 107 21.00 -21.16 14.25
C ASP A 107 20.34 -22.42 14.87
N GLY A 108 20.30 -23.52 14.12
CA GLY A 108 19.76 -24.82 14.53
C GLY A 108 18.23 -24.85 14.60
N ASN A 109 17.54 -23.99 13.85
CA ASN A 109 16.09 -23.87 13.86
C ASN A 109 15.38 -24.90 12.94
N GLY A 110 16.14 -25.64 12.14
CA GLY A 110 15.65 -26.66 11.20
C GLY A 110 15.52 -26.17 9.75
N PHE A 111 15.90 -24.94 9.47
CA PHE A 111 15.81 -24.29 8.17
C PHE A 111 17.20 -23.82 7.73
N ILE A 112 17.58 -24.15 6.50
CA ILE A 112 18.90 -23.82 5.97
C ILE A 112 18.82 -22.46 5.27
N ASP A 113 19.76 -21.57 5.58
CA ASP A 113 19.95 -20.26 4.93
C ASP A 113 18.68 -19.36 5.00
N ASP A 114 17.87 -19.41 6.07
CA ASP A 114 16.60 -18.68 6.22
C ASP A 114 16.78 -17.20 6.63
N VAL A 115 17.56 -16.45 5.84
CA VAL A 115 18.02 -15.08 6.14
C VAL A 115 16.88 -14.08 6.34
N HIS A 116 15.81 -14.19 5.55
CA HIS A 116 14.65 -13.27 5.61
C HIS A 116 13.35 -13.96 6.02
N GLY A 117 13.42 -15.24 6.38
CA GLY A 117 12.28 -16.14 6.56
C GLY A 117 12.46 -17.41 5.72
N TYR A 118 11.38 -18.19 5.59
CA TYR A 118 11.43 -19.50 4.96
C TYR A 118 10.24 -19.72 4.02
N ASP A 119 10.47 -20.35 2.88
CA ASP A 119 9.44 -20.80 1.95
C ASP A 119 9.11 -22.29 2.18
N PHE A 120 7.94 -22.52 2.78
CA PHE A 120 7.42 -23.87 3.02
C PHE A 120 6.77 -24.52 1.78
N VAL A 121 6.58 -23.77 0.69
CA VAL A 121 6.08 -24.31 -0.58
C VAL A 121 7.20 -24.99 -1.35
N ASN A 122 8.39 -24.36 -1.38
CA ASN A 122 9.55 -24.87 -2.10
C ASN A 122 10.58 -25.58 -1.21
N ASP A 123 10.39 -25.55 0.12
CA ASP A 123 11.30 -26.09 1.12
C ASP A 123 12.72 -25.46 1.03
N ASP A 124 12.79 -24.13 0.98
CA ASP A 124 14.05 -23.38 1.00
C ASP A 124 13.98 -22.09 1.84
N GLY A 125 15.15 -21.50 2.11
CA GLY A 125 15.31 -20.26 2.87
C GLY A 125 15.05 -18.97 2.09
N ASP A 126 14.39 -19.04 0.93
CA ASP A 126 14.12 -17.87 0.08
C ASP A 126 12.61 -17.54 0.02
N PRO A 127 12.08 -16.72 0.96
CA PRO A 127 10.67 -16.35 1.00
C PRO A 127 10.32 -15.24 -0.01
N MET A 128 10.99 -15.19 -1.16
CA MET A 128 10.72 -14.20 -2.20
C MET A 128 9.29 -14.35 -2.72
N ASP A 129 8.55 -13.24 -2.76
CA ASP A 129 7.16 -13.25 -3.25
C ASP A 129 7.13 -13.52 -4.77
N ASP A 130 6.52 -14.64 -5.16
CA ASP A 130 6.26 -14.99 -6.55
C ASP A 130 4.88 -14.53 -7.05
N HIS A 131 4.12 -13.85 -6.17
CA HIS A 131 2.81 -13.30 -6.47
C HIS A 131 2.80 -11.78 -6.34
N PHE A 132 2.32 -11.25 -5.21
CA PHE A 132 2.20 -9.83 -4.87
C PHE A 132 1.42 -9.64 -3.54
N HIS A 133 0.65 -10.64 -3.13
CA HIS A 133 -0.29 -10.51 -2.00
C HIS A 133 0.48 -10.35 -0.68
N GLY A 134 1.51 -11.16 -0.46
CA GLY A 134 2.35 -11.06 0.73
C GLY A 134 3.10 -9.73 0.81
N THR A 135 3.70 -9.27 -0.29
CA THR A 135 4.35 -7.95 -0.37
C THR A 135 3.35 -6.81 -0.11
N HIS A 136 2.13 -6.90 -0.64
CA HIS A 136 1.08 -5.92 -0.39
C HIS A 136 0.60 -5.91 1.07
N CYS A 137 0.47 -7.07 1.69
CA CYS A 137 0.07 -7.18 3.09
C CYS A 137 1.14 -6.70 4.08
N ALA A 138 2.42 -6.74 3.68
CA ALA A 138 3.54 -6.30 4.49
C ALA A 138 3.79 -4.78 4.46
N GLY A 139 3.25 -4.08 3.45
CA GLY A 139 3.31 -2.63 3.31
C GLY A 139 2.16 -1.87 3.97
#